data_AF-W8X0P8-F1
#
_entry.id   AF-W8X0P8-F1
#
_cell.length_a   1.000
_cell.length_b   1.000
_cell.length_c   1.000
_cell.angle_alpha   90.00
_cell.angle_beta   90.00
_cell.angle_gamma   90.00
#
_symmetry.space_group_name_H-M   'P 1'
#
loop_
_entity.id
_entity.type
_entity.pdbx_description
1 polymer ?
#
loop_
_entity_poly.entity_id
_entity_poly.type
_entity_poly.pdbx_seq_one_letter_code
_entity_poly.pdbx_strand_id
1 'polypeptide(L)' 'MSLIQSAKMNGHDPCAYLKDVLTRLPTHPNNRIEELLPHCWQPDAAA' A
#
# COMPACT_ATOMS: atom_id res chain seq x y z
N MET A 1 -7.40 2.61 14.15
CA MET A 1 -7.84 2.48 12.75
C MET A 1 -6.89 1.51 12.05
N SER A 2 -7.40 0.61 11.21
CA SER A 2 -6.58 -0.37 10.46
C SER A 2 -6.17 0.19 9.09
N LEU A 3 -4.97 -0.15 8.59
CA LEU A 3 -4.51 0.18 7.23
C LEU A 3 -5.51 -0.26 6.16
N ILE A 4 -6.14 -1.42 6.35
CA ILE A 4 -7.20 -1.95 5.48
C ILE A 4 -8.40 -1.00 5.41
N GLN A 5 -8.80 -0.45 6.55
CA GLN A 5 -9.94 0.48 6.62
C GLN A 5 -9.57 1.83 5.99
N SER A 6 -8.34 2.30 6.20
CA SER A 6 -7.81 3.49 5.54
C SER A 6 -7.73 3.31 4.01
N ALA A 7 -7.31 2.14 3.51
CA ALA A 7 -7.30 1.85 2.07
C ALA A 7 -8.70 1.92 1.47
N LYS A 8 -9.71 1.33 2.14
CA LYS A 8 -11.12 1.47 1.73
C LYS A 8 -11.58 2.92 1.68
N MET A 9 -11.20 3.72 2.68
CA MET A 9 -11.55 5.15 2.76
C MET A 9 -10.89 5.97 1.64
N ASN A 10 -9.73 5.55 1.15
CA ASN A 10 -9.05 6.17 0.00
C ASN A 10 -9.54 5.61 -1.35
N GLY A 11 -10.54 4.73 -1.37
CA GLY A 11 -11.09 4.14 -2.60
C GLY A 11 -10.24 3.02 -3.19
N HIS A 12 -9.28 2.49 -2.44
CA HIS A 12 -8.42 1.38 -2.88
C HIS A 12 -9.03 0.02 -2.54
N ASP A 13 -8.77 -0.96 -3.41
CA ASP A 13 -9.08 -2.35 -3.10
C ASP A 13 -8.15 -2.86 -1.97
N PRO A 14 -8.69 -3.35 -0.83
CA PRO A 14 -7.87 -3.73 0.32
C PRO A 14 -6.98 -4.94 0.06
N CYS A 15 -7.45 -5.87 -0.77
CA CYS A 15 -6.69 -7.08 -1.10
C CYS A 15 -5.54 -6.73 -2.04
N ALA A 16 -5.77 -5.86 -3.03
CA ALA A 16 -4.74 -5.34 -3.92
C ALA A 16 -3.67 -4.56 -3.14
N TYR A 17 -4.08 -3.62 -2.27
CA TYR A 17 -3.18 -2.87 -1.40
C TYR A 17 -2.33 -3.80 -0.54
N LEU A 18 -2.94 -4.75 0.16
CA LEU A 18 -2.21 -5.64 1.06
C LEU A 18 -1.22 -6.52 0.29
N LYS A 19 -1.63 -7.09 -0.85
CA LYS A 19 -0.77 -7.92 -1.69
C LYS A 19 0.46 -7.14 -2.17
N ASP A 20 0.23 -5.92 -2.65
CA ASP A 20 1.28 -5.06 -3.17
C ASP A 20 2.24 -4.61 -2.07
N VAL A 21 1.71 -4.14 -0.94
CA VAL A 21 2.52 -3.75 0.22
C VAL A 21 3.36 -4.93 0.73
N LEU A 22 2.78 -6.12 0.90
CA LEU A 22 3.53 -7.30 1.34
C LEU A 22 4.62 -7.73 0.34
N THR A 23 4.40 -7.52 -0.95
CA THR A 23 5.37 -7.83 -2.00
C THR A 23 6.52 -6.82 -2.03
N ARG A 24 6.23 -5.53 -1.81
CA ARG A 24 7.23 -4.45 -1.82
C ARG A 24 7.99 -4.34 -0.50
N LEU A 25 7.36 -4.63 0.63
CA LEU A 25 7.93 -4.48 1.98
C LEU A 25 9.36 -5.03 2.14
N PRO A 26 9.71 -6.25 1.67
CA PRO A 26 11.07 -6.77 1.84
C PRO A 26 12.13 -6.00 1.02
N THR A 27 11.73 -5.36 -0.08
CA THR A 27 12.62 -4.61 -0.97
C THR A 27 12.54 -3.09 -0.76
N HIS A 28 11.54 -2.61 0.00
CA HIS A 28 11.27 -1.19 0.16
C HIS A 28 12.12 -0.58 1.27
N PRO A 29 12.80 0.56 1.03
CA PRO A 29 13.58 1.21 2.08
C PRO A 29 12.67 1.74 3.20
N ASN A 30 13.04 1.47 4.45
CA ASN A 30 12.26 1.88 5.62
C ASN A 30 12.01 3.40 5.70
N ASN A 31 12.95 4.21 5.19
CA ASN A 31 12.83 5.67 5.13
C ASN A 31 11.78 6.17 4.11
N ARG A 32 11.13 5.27 3.36
CA ARG A 32 10.06 5.58 2.40
C ARG A 32 8.79 4.78 2.68
N ILE A 33 8.65 4.21 3.87
CA ILE A 33 7.47 3.41 4.24
C ILE A 33 6.16 4.21 4.09
N GLU A 34 6.24 5.54 4.19
CA GLU A 34 5.14 6.47 3.96
C GLU A 34 4.52 6.36 2.56
N GLU A 35 5.30 5.98 1.53
CA GLU A 35 4.83 5.73 0.17
C GLU A 35 3.91 4.49 0.08
N LEU A 36 4.05 3.55 1.04
CA LEU A 36 3.19 2.38 1.14
C LEU A 36 1.93 2.66 1.95
N LEU A 37 1.76 3.85 2.54
CA LEU A 37 0.56 4.17 3.31
C LEU A 37 -0.65 4.40 2.40
N PRO A 38 -1.88 4.09 2.83
CA PRO A 38 -3.04 4.04 1.95
C PRO A 38 -3.46 5.37 1.30
N HIS A 39 -2.88 6.51 1.71
CA HIS A 39 -3.13 7.83 1.14
C HIS A 39 -2.07 8.25 0.11
N CYS A 40 -0.89 7.63 0.14
CA CYS A 40 0.20 7.83 -0.81
C CYS A 40 0.43 6.59 -1.70
N TRP A 41 -0.32 5.51 -1.45
CA TRP A 41 -0.16 4.26 -2.15
C TRP A 41 -0.49 4.40 -3.63
N GLN A 42 0.49 4.08 -4.46
CA GLN A 42 0.33 3.98 -5.89
C GLN A 42 0.47 2.51 -6.29
N PRO A 43 -0.59 1.89 -6.86
CA PRO A 43 -0.46 0.53 -7.37
C PRO A 43 0.64 0.50 -8.41
N ASP A 44 1.53 -0.50 -8.32
CA ASP A 44 2.61 -0.65 -9.27
C ASP A 44 1.91 -0.95 -10.59
N ALA A 45 1.92 0.02 -11.50
CA ALA A 45 1.33 -0.16 -12.83
C ALA A 45 2.18 -1.11 -13.70
N ALA A 46 3.19 -1.77 -13.13
CA ALA A 46 4.02 -2.72 -13.82
C ALA A 46 3.26 -4.03 -14.04
N ALA A 47 3.02 -4.29 -15.33
CA ALA A 47 2.53 -5.51 -15.94
C ALA A 47 3.22 -6.79 -15.47
#